data_AF-A0A9R1S3R8-F1
#
_entry.id   AF-A0A9R1S3R8-F1
#
_cell.length_a   1.000
_cell.length_b   1.000
_cell.length_c   1.000
_cell.angle_alpha   90.00
_cell.angle_beta   90.00
_cell.angle_gamma   90.00
#
_symmetry.space_group_name_H-M   'P 1'
#
loop_
_entity.id
_entity.type
_entity.pdbx_description
1 polymer ?
#
loop_
_entity_poly.entity_id
_entity_poly.type
_entity_poly.pdbx_seq_one_letter_code
_entity_poly.pdbx_strand_id
1 'polypeptide(L)'
;MDAGSAGEAGRQEGTPMGPAAPFGRSSSSSGLGAKGGAAPQSFDGALRELKDLQSQLHQAADCCEKAFLATEKKQLILDSTKSYICNAVVAVIDHLGTVSSKLEHQLEDKAEITQTEQKINFLKQRLLTCEHYAISLQLLAVRADTGAVQYHRRYLSQSSERNNEENVAKSRFTRY
;
A
#
# COMPACT_ATOMS: atom_id res chain seq x y z
N MET A 1 -10.37 30.61 96.81
CA MET A 1 -10.61 31.81 95.98
C MET A 1 -9.62 31.73 94.84
N ASP A 2 -9.96 31.62 93.57
CA ASP A 2 -11.23 31.67 92.85
C ASP A 2 -11.02 30.98 91.47
N ALA A 3 -12.13 30.65 90.82
CA ALA A 3 -12.43 30.12 89.47
C ALA A 3 -11.31 30.12 88.40
N GLY A 4 -11.19 29.14 87.48
CA GLY A 4 -12.24 28.44 86.75
C GLY A 4 -12.35 29.01 85.33
N SER A 5 -11.89 28.27 84.31
CA SER A 5 -12.51 28.29 82.96
C SER A 5 -12.01 27.13 82.10
N ALA A 6 -12.97 26.45 81.48
CA ALA A 6 -12.83 25.35 80.55
C ALA A 6 -12.62 25.84 79.11
N GLY A 7 -11.94 25.03 78.29
CA GLY A 7 -11.80 25.22 76.86
C GLY A 7 -11.55 23.87 76.19
N GLU A 8 -12.47 23.49 75.32
CA GLU A 8 -12.77 22.14 74.84
C GLU A 8 -11.95 21.68 73.62
N ALA A 9 -11.75 20.37 73.57
CA ALA A 9 -11.55 19.43 72.45
C ALA A 9 -10.89 19.87 71.12
N GLY A 10 -9.88 19.08 70.75
CA GLY A 10 -9.40 18.95 69.37
C GLY A 10 -8.55 17.69 69.19
N ARG A 11 -9.13 16.51 69.43
CA ARG A 11 -8.58 15.22 69.02
C ARG A 11 -8.48 15.22 67.49
N GLN A 12 -7.28 15.32 66.93
CA GLN A 12 -7.08 14.92 65.53
C GLN A 12 -7.00 13.40 65.50
N GLU A 13 -8.14 12.80 65.13
CA GLU A 13 -8.20 11.42 64.71
C GLU A 13 -7.30 11.20 63.49
N GLY A 14 -6.57 10.09 63.53
CA GLY A 14 -5.79 9.63 62.39
C GLY A 14 -6.69 9.46 61.17
N THR A 15 -6.26 10.04 60.05
CA THR A 15 -6.80 9.63 58.76
C THR A 15 -6.34 8.20 58.51
N PRO A 16 -7.23 7.20 58.42
CA PRO A 16 -6.83 5.90 57.94
C PRO A 16 -6.54 6.08 56.45
N MET A 17 -5.27 6.05 56.08
CA MET A 17 -4.85 5.95 54.70
C MET A 17 -5.30 4.57 54.22
N GLY A 18 -6.56 4.48 53.79
CA GLY A 18 -7.10 3.31 53.14
C GLY A 18 -6.22 2.97 51.93
N PRO A 19 -6.07 1.68 51.58
CA PRO A 19 -5.14 1.25 50.55
C PRO A 19 -5.51 1.96 49.26
N ALA A 20 -4.60 2.81 48.79
CA ALA A 20 -4.66 3.37 47.46
C ALA A 20 -4.72 2.18 46.50
N ALA A 21 -5.89 1.98 45.89
CA ALA A 21 -6.02 1.01 44.83
C ALA A 21 -4.98 1.38 43.75
N PRO A 22 -4.10 0.45 43.35
CA PRO A 22 -3.01 0.73 42.41
C PRO A 22 -3.52 1.05 40.99
N PHE A 23 -4.81 0.87 40.77
CA PHE A 23 -5.53 1.21 39.55
C PHE A 23 -6.51 2.35 39.83
N GLY A 24 -6.04 3.39 40.54
CA GLY A 24 -6.62 4.71 40.34
C GLY A 24 -6.53 4.97 38.85
N ARG A 25 -7.70 5.05 38.21
CA ARG A 25 -7.87 5.44 36.81
C ARG A 25 -7.16 6.78 36.68
N SER A 26 -5.88 6.73 36.34
CA SER A 26 -5.22 7.84 35.68
C SER A 26 -5.99 7.92 34.39
N SER A 27 -7.06 8.71 34.41
CA SER A 27 -7.43 9.49 33.26
C SER A 27 -6.17 10.26 32.92
N SER A 28 -5.28 9.61 32.17
CA SER A 28 -4.40 10.26 31.24
C SER A 28 -5.38 10.97 30.32
N SER A 29 -5.76 12.19 30.69
CA SER A 29 -5.90 13.21 29.69
C SER A 29 -4.59 13.13 28.92
N SER A 30 -4.65 12.50 27.76
CA SER A 30 -3.66 12.65 26.73
C SER A 30 -3.61 14.15 26.46
N GLY A 31 -2.77 14.81 27.25
CA GLY A 31 -2.38 16.18 27.06
C GLY A 31 -1.84 16.26 25.66
N LEU A 32 -2.65 16.85 24.80
CA LEU A 32 -2.31 17.75 23.72
C LEU A 32 -0.82 18.12 23.68
N GLY A 33 0.00 17.17 23.26
CA GLY A 33 1.32 17.39 22.71
C GLY A 33 1.13 17.74 21.25
N ALA A 34 0.72 18.98 21.00
CA ALA A 34 0.67 19.56 19.67
C ALA A 34 2.08 19.51 19.05
N LYS A 35 2.34 18.51 18.22
CA LYS A 35 3.41 18.57 17.22
C LYS A 35 3.04 17.74 15.99
N GLY A 36 2.31 18.41 15.10
CA GLY A 36 2.58 18.40 13.66
C GLY A 36 2.32 17.10 12.90
N GLY A 37 1.20 17.09 12.17
CA GLY A 37 1.03 16.29 10.95
C GLY A 37 0.65 14.85 11.21
N ALA A 38 -0.64 14.55 11.06
CA ALA A 38 -1.13 13.20 10.84
C ALA A 38 -0.57 12.68 9.50
N ALA A 39 0.67 12.19 9.52
CA ALA A 39 1.09 11.19 8.57
C ALA A 39 0.38 9.88 8.97
N PRO A 40 -0.15 9.10 8.03
CA PRO A 40 -0.60 7.75 8.33
C PRO A 40 0.62 7.04 8.92
N GLN A 41 0.54 6.72 10.22
CA GLN A 41 1.62 6.02 10.91
C GLN A 41 2.02 4.82 10.04
N SER A 42 3.27 4.79 9.59
CA SER A 42 3.75 3.72 8.71
C SER A 42 3.62 2.35 9.39
N PHE A 43 3.73 1.27 8.60
CA PHE A 43 3.80 -0.09 9.12
C PHE A 43 4.86 -0.23 10.23
N ASP A 44 6.04 0.35 10.04
CA ASP A 44 7.10 0.39 11.06
C ASP A 44 6.70 1.14 12.33
N GLY A 45 5.89 2.20 12.20
CA GLY A 45 5.32 2.92 13.32
C GLY A 45 4.37 2.04 14.14
N ALA A 46 3.49 1.29 13.46
CA ALA A 46 2.56 0.37 14.13
C ALA A 46 3.29 -0.79 14.84
N LEU A 47 4.35 -1.32 14.25
CA LEU A 47 5.18 -2.34 14.90
C LEU A 47 5.89 -1.79 16.15
N ARG A 48 6.31 -0.53 16.12
CA ARG A 48 6.91 0.14 17.28
C ARG A 48 5.91 0.28 18.41
N GLU A 49 4.71 0.74 18.11
CA GLU A 49 3.64 0.87 19.11
C GLU A 49 3.24 -0.46 19.72
N LEU A 50 3.19 -1.54 18.92
CA LEU A 50 2.94 -2.88 19.44
C LEU A 50 4.05 -3.34 20.40
N LYS A 51 5.31 -3.03 20.11
CA LYS A 51 6.45 -3.32 20.99
C LYS A 51 6.43 -2.48 22.27
N ASP A 52 6.02 -1.23 22.17
CA ASP A 52 5.86 -0.35 23.33
C ASP A 52 4.72 -0.85 24.22
N LEU A 53 3.59 -1.28 23.63
CA LEU A 53 2.50 -1.92 24.35
C LEU A 53 2.98 -3.18 25.08
N GLN A 54 3.76 -4.04 24.42
CA GLN A 54 4.34 -5.23 25.07
C GLN A 54 5.13 -4.85 26.34
N SER A 55 5.95 -3.80 26.24
CA SER A 55 6.75 -3.32 27.36
C SER A 55 5.88 -2.80 28.50
N GLN A 56 4.82 -2.05 28.17
CA GLN A 56 3.84 -1.57 29.15
C GLN A 56 3.09 -2.71 29.85
N LEU A 57 2.69 -3.75 29.10
CA LEU A 57 2.00 -4.91 29.65
C LEU A 57 2.89 -5.70 30.61
N HIS A 58 4.17 -5.88 30.29
CA HIS A 58 5.12 -6.50 31.21
C HIS A 58 5.28 -5.70 32.50
N GLN A 59 5.48 -4.38 32.39
CA GLN A 59 5.59 -3.52 33.57
C GLN A 59 4.31 -3.55 34.42
N ALA A 60 3.14 -3.54 33.78
CA ALA A 60 1.87 -3.63 34.48
C ALA A 60 1.69 -5.00 35.17
N ALA A 61 2.14 -6.10 34.56
CA ALA A 61 2.12 -7.42 35.18
C ALA A 61 2.98 -7.46 36.45
N ASP A 62 4.20 -6.93 36.40
CA ASP A 62 5.07 -6.81 37.57
C ASP A 62 4.42 -5.96 38.68
N CYS A 63 3.74 -4.87 38.29
CA CYS A 63 3.00 -4.02 39.22
C CYS A 63 1.80 -4.75 39.84
N CYS A 64 1.03 -5.53 39.05
CA CYS A 64 -0.07 -6.36 39.54
C CYS A 64 0.42 -7.36 40.60
N GLU A 65 1.56 -8.02 40.35
CA GLU A 65 2.16 -8.97 41.27
C GLU A 65 2.57 -8.29 42.59
N LYS A 66 3.34 -7.20 42.51
CA LYS A 66 3.77 -6.43 43.68
C LYS A 66 2.58 -5.93 44.50
N ALA A 67 1.56 -5.39 43.82
CA ALA A 67 0.32 -4.94 44.46
C ALA A 67 -0.42 -6.07 45.18
N PHE A 68 -0.49 -7.25 44.55
CA PHE A 68 -1.13 -8.41 45.14
C PHE A 68 -0.40 -8.88 46.39
N LEU A 69 0.94 -8.91 46.38
CA LEU A 69 1.73 -9.30 47.55
C LEU A 69 1.62 -8.30 48.71
N ALA A 70 1.69 -7.00 48.41
CA ALA A 70 1.75 -5.93 49.41
C ALA A 70 0.43 -5.63 50.15
N THR A 71 -0.73 -5.96 49.56
CA THR A 71 -2.04 -5.58 50.09
C THR A 71 -2.76 -6.73 50.81
N GLU A 72 -3.40 -6.45 51.94
CA GLU A 72 -4.26 -7.41 52.66
C GLU A 72 -5.61 -7.64 51.96
N LYS A 73 -6.12 -6.64 51.23
CA LYS A 73 -7.35 -6.70 50.42
C LYS A 73 -7.14 -7.46 49.10
N LYS A 74 -6.77 -8.74 49.19
CA LYS A 74 -6.41 -9.59 48.04
C LYS A 74 -7.50 -9.64 46.96
N GLN A 75 -8.77 -9.76 47.34
CA GLN A 75 -9.88 -9.88 46.38
C GLN A 75 -10.05 -8.65 45.50
N LEU A 76 -9.88 -7.45 46.06
CA LEU A 76 -9.98 -6.20 45.30
C LEU A 76 -8.88 -6.12 44.23
N ILE A 77 -7.65 -6.50 44.58
CA ILE A 77 -6.54 -6.55 43.61
C ILE A 77 -6.82 -7.60 42.53
N LEU A 78 -7.30 -8.78 42.90
CA LEU A 78 -7.63 -9.83 41.93
C LEU A 78 -8.70 -9.40 40.93
N ASP A 79 -9.78 -8.77 41.38
CA ASP A 79 -10.85 -8.33 40.48
C ASP A 79 -10.37 -7.20 39.56
N SER A 80 -9.53 -6.30 40.06
CA SER A 80 -8.87 -5.29 39.23
C SER A 80 -7.94 -5.90 38.18
N THR A 81 -7.14 -6.90 38.56
CA THR A 81 -6.23 -7.61 37.64
C THR A 81 -7.01 -8.35 36.56
N LYS A 82 -8.13 -9.00 36.89
CA LYS A 82 -9.01 -9.64 35.89
C LYS A 82 -9.52 -8.63 34.87
N SER A 83 -10.03 -7.48 35.33
CA SER A 83 -10.51 -6.42 34.43
C SER A 83 -9.37 -5.88 33.55
N TYR A 84 -8.18 -5.72 34.12
CA TYR A 84 -6.99 -5.30 33.38
C TYR A 84 -6.62 -6.30 32.28
N ILE A 85 -6.61 -7.61 32.57
CA ILE A 85 -6.31 -8.65 31.58
C ILE A 85 -7.29 -8.58 30.41
N CYS A 86 -8.59 -8.43 30.67
CA CYS A 86 -9.59 -8.28 29.60
C CYS A 86 -9.27 -7.07 28.70
N ASN A 87 -8.96 -5.92 29.29
CA ASN A 87 -8.64 -4.71 28.54
C ASN A 87 -7.30 -4.84 27.77
N ALA A 88 -6.30 -5.49 28.37
CA ALA A 88 -5.01 -5.74 27.75
C ALA A 88 -5.14 -6.61 26.50
N VAL A 89 -5.94 -7.67 26.56
CA VAL A 89 -6.21 -8.54 25.42
C VAL A 89 -6.87 -7.76 24.28
N VAL A 90 -7.87 -6.93 24.59
CA VAL A 90 -8.53 -6.07 23.59
C VAL A 90 -7.53 -5.10 22.95
N ALA A 91 -6.67 -4.46 23.75
CA ALA A 91 -5.65 -3.54 23.23
C ALA A 91 -4.62 -4.23 22.32
N VAL A 92 -4.16 -5.44 22.68
CA VAL A 92 -3.24 -6.22 21.84
C VAL A 92 -3.90 -6.57 20.51
N ILE A 93 -5.16 -7.03 20.54
CA ILE A 93 -5.91 -7.37 19.32
C ILE A 93 -6.09 -6.14 18.43
N ASP A 94 -6.41 -4.98 19.00
CA ASP A 94 -6.56 -3.72 18.25
C ASP A 94 -5.26 -3.28 17.57
N HIS A 95 -4.13 -3.31 18.31
CA HIS A 95 -2.83 -3.01 17.74
C HIS A 95 -2.42 -4.02 16.64
N LEU A 96 -2.70 -5.32 16.82
CA LEU A 96 -2.48 -6.33 15.78
C LEU A 96 -3.35 -6.10 14.55
N GLY A 97 -4.62 -5.71 14.73
CA GLY A 97 -5.52 -5.33 13.65
C GLY A 97 -4.98 -4.15 12.85
N THR A 98 -4.45 -3.14 13.54
CA THR A 98 -3.79 -1.99 12.91
C THR A 98 -2.54 -2.38 12.12
N VAL A 99 -1.68 -3.23 12.69
CA VAL A 99 -0.48 -3.77 11.99
C VAL A 99 -0.89 -4.53 10.73
N SER A 100 -1.91 -5.39 10.83
CA SER A 100 -2.43 -6.18 9.71
C SER A 100 -2.97 -5.28 8.59
N SER A 101 -3.80 -4.30 8.93
CA SER A 101 -4.37 -3.36 7.95
C SER A 101 -3.28 -2.55 7.21
N LYS A 102 -2.23 -2.13 7.91
CA LYS A 102 -1.11 -1.39 7.29
C LYS A 102 -0.23 -2.29 6.42
N LEU A 103 -0.05 -3.56 6.80
CA LEU A 103 0.65 -4.52 5.98
C LEU A 103 -0.08 -4.76 4.66
N GLU A 104 -1.42 -4.94 4.72
CA GLU A 104 -2.25 -5.11 3.53
C GLU A 104 -2.11 -3.92 2.59
N HIS A 105 -2.22 -2.70 3.10
CA HIS A 105 -2.04 -1.48 2.29
C HIS A 105 -0.64 -1.42 1.64
N GLN A 106 0.42 -1.80 2.35
CA GLN A 106 1.77 -1.84 1.78
C GLN A 106 1.94 -2.91 0.69
N LEU A 107 1.13 -3.98 0.73
CA LEU A 107 1.12 -5.01 -0.31
C LEU A 107 0.29 -4.57 -1.52
N GLU A 108 -0.83 -3.87 -1.30
CA GLU A 108 -1.62 -3.24 -2.37
C GLU A 108 -0.78 -2.26 -3.18
N ASP A 109 0.06 -1.44 -2.53
CA ASP A 109 1.00 -0.55 -3.23
C ASP A 109 1.93 -1.32 -4.19
N LYS A 110 2.28 -2.58 -3.87
CA LYS A 110 3.08 -3.44 -4.76
C LYS A 110 2.30 -4.00 -5.94
N ALA A 111 0.96 -3.93 -5.94
CA ALA A 111 0.16 -4.29 -7.11
C ALA A 111 0.50 -3.38 -8.31
N GLU A 112 0.95 -2.14 -8.06
CA GLU A 112 1.46 -1.24 -9.10
C GLU A 112 2.64 -1.85 -9.86
N ILE A 113 3.48 -2.67 -9.21
CA ILE A 113 4.59 -3.37 -9.87
C ILE A 113 4.05 -4.28 -10.97
N THR A 114 3.01 -5.07 -10.68
CA THR A 114 2.40 -5.97 -11.68
C THR A 114 1.83 -5.17 -12.87
N GLN A 115 1.26 -3.99 -12.61
CA GLN A 115 0.78 -3.10 -13.68
C GLN A 115 1.95 -2.56 -14.52
N THR A 116 3.08 -2.21 -13.91
CA THR A 116 4.27 -1.77 -14.66
C THR A 116 4.88 -2.90 -15.49
N GLU A 117 4.93 -4.13 -14.97
CA GLU A 117 5.37 -5.31 -15.71
C GLU A 117 4.48 -5.56 -16.94
N GLN A 118 3.17 -5.43 -16.80
CA GLN A 118 2.23 -5.51 -17.93
C GLN A 118 2.52 -4.44 -19.00
N LYS A 119 2.76 -3.19 -18.59
CA LYS A 119 3.14 -2.10 -19.52
C LYS A 119 4.46 -2.40 -20.24
N ILE A 120 5.46 -2.92 -19.53
CA ILE A 120 6.75 -3.32 -20.11
C ILE A 120 6.55 -4.44 -21.14
N ASN A 121 5.79 -5.47 -20.81
CA ASN A 121 5.49 -6.58 -21.72
C ASN A 121 4.74 -6.10 -22.97
N PHE A 122 3.78 -5.20 -22.82
CA PHE A 122 3.07 -4.58 -23.94
C PHE A 122 4.01 -3.82 -24.87
N LEU A 123 4.90 -2.98 -24.31
CA LEU A 123 5.90 -2.24 -25.10
C LEU A 123 6.86 -3.19 -25.82
N LYS A 124 7.30 -4.26 -25.15
CA LYS A 124 8.15 -5.31 -25.74
C LYS A 124 7.47 -5.97 -26.94
N GLN A 125 6.19 -6.34 -26.82
CA GLN A 125 5.45 -6.95 -27.93
C GLN A 125 5.31 -5.98 -29.11
N ARG A 126 5.03 -4.70 -28.85
CA ARG A 126 4.96 -3.68 -29.92
C ARG A 126 6.28 -3.51 -30.63
N LEU A 127 7.39 -3.45 -29.89
CA LEU A 127 8.73 -3.34 -30.46
C LEU A 127 9.04 -4.53 -31.37
N LEU A 128 8.84 -5.75 -30.90
CA LEU A 128 9.04 -6.98 -31.70
C LEU A 128 8.18 -6.98 -32.96
N THR A 129 6.94 -6.50 -32.86
CA THR A 129 6.04 -6.39 -34.02
C THR A 129 6.57 -5.38 -35.04
N CYS A 130 7.07 -4.22 -34.58
CA CYS A 130 7.67 -3.21 -35.44
C CYS A 130 8.95 -3.72 -36.12
N GLU A 131 9.81 -4.43 -35.38
CA GLU A 131 11.01 -5.07 -35.93
C GLU A 131 10.64 -6.09 -37.01
N HIS A 132 9.68 -6.98 -36.73
CA HIS A 132 9.19 -7.96 -37.69
C HIS A 132 8.62 -7.29 -38.95
N TYR A 133 7.86 -6.20 -38.78
CA TYR A 133 7.32 -5.43 -39.90
C TYR A 133 8.43 -4.77 -40.73
N ALA A 134 9.43 -4.17 -40.10
CA ALA A 134 10.58 -3.56 -40.78
C ALA A 134 11.35 -4.59 -41.63
N ILE A 135 11.62 -5.77 -41.06
CA ILE A 135 12.25 -6.88 -41.79
C ILE A 135 11.38 -7.31 -42.97
N SER A 136 10.07 -7.49 -42.75
CA SER A 136 9.13 -7.88 -43.78
C SER A 136 9.09 -6.88 -44.94
N LEU A 137 9.10 -5.58 -44.63
CA LEU A 137 9.12 -4.50 -45.63
C LEU A 137 10.41 -4.50 -46.45
N GLN A 138 11.56 -4.69 -45.80
CA GLN A 138 12.85 -4.81 -46.48
C GLN A 138 12.87 -6.02 -47.44
N LEU A 139 12.38 -7.17 -47.00
CA LEU A 139 12.27 -8.37 -47.85
C LEU A 139 11.34 -8.16 -49.05
N LEU A 140 10.22 -7.47 -48.86
CA LEU A 140 9.30 -7.11 -49.94
C LEU A 140 9.97 -6.18 -50.97
N ALA A 141 10.73 -5.18 -50.51
CA ALA A 141 11.45 -4.26 -51.39
C ALA A 141 12.51 -5.00 -52.24
N VAL A 142 13.28 -5.93 -51.63
CA VAL A 142 14.26 -6.76 -52.35
C VAL A 142 13.57 -7.68 -53.37
N ARG A 143 12.43 -8.28 -53.02
CA ARG A 143 11.67 -9.13 -53.97
C ARG A 143 11.06 -8.34 -55.12
N ALA A 144 10.57 -7.14 -54.86
CA ALA A 144 9.96 -6.30 -55.89
C ALA A 144 10.96 -5.88 -56.99
N ASP A 145 12.26 -5.86 -56.68
CA ASP A 145 13.35 -5.56 -57.63
C ASP A 145 13.71 -6.76 -58.54
N THR A 146 13.24 -7.98 -58.21
CA THR A 146 13.40 -9.13 -59.11
C THR A 146 12.32 -9.08 -60.20
N GLY A 147 12.74 -8.67 -61.40
CA GLY A 147 11.93 -8.31 -62.58
C GLY A 147 11.03 -9.42 -63.19
N ALA A 148 10.26 -10.13 -62.38
CA ALA A 148 9.29 -11.11 -62.81
C ALA A 148 7.89 -10.78 -62.27
N VAL A 149 7.40 -9.57 -62.54
CA VAL A 149 5.95 -9.35 -62.55
C VAL A 149 5.42 -10.04 -63.81
N GLN A 150 4.86 -11.23 -63.67
CA GLN A 150 4.09 -11.85 -64.75
C GLN A 150 2.79 -11.09 -64.93
N TYR A 151 2.82 -10.06 -65.78
CA TYR A 151 1.61 -9.39 -66.22
C TYR A 151 0.73 -10.37 -66.99
N HIS A 152 -0.57 -10.39 -66.69
CA HIS A 152 -1.53 -11.12 -67.51
C HIS A 152 -1.50 -10.58 -68.94
N ARG A 153 -1.43 -11.48 -69.93
CA ARG A 153 -1.29 -11.18 -71.37
C ARG A 153 -2.28 -10.15 -71.91
N ARG A 154 -3.45 -10.00 -71.28
CA ARG A 154 -4.48 -9.01 -71.64
C ARG A 154 -4.10 -7.55 -71.34
N TYR A 155 -3.11 -7.33 -70.49
CA TYR A 155 -2.59 -5.99 -70.14
C TYR A 155 -1.28 -5.64 -70.88
N LEU A 156 -0.75 -6.55 -71.72
CA LEU A 156 0.45 -6.36 -72.53
C LEU A 156 0.08 -6.13 -74.01
N SER A 157 -0.56 -4.99 -74.31
CA SER A 157 -0.81 -4.46 -75.67
C SER A 157 -1.38 -3.05 -75.50
N GLN A 158 -0.80 -1.95 -75.99
CA GLN A 158 -0.63 -1.64 -77.42
C GLN A 158 0.65 -0.84 -77.68
N SER A 159 1.65 -1.46 -78.31
CA SER A 159 2.66 -0.73 -79.10
C SER A 159 2.81 -1.30 -80.52
N SER A 160 2.01 -2.31 -80.90
CA SER A 160 2.07 -2.94 -82.23
C SER A 160 1.06 -2.39 -83.25
N GLU A 161 0.36 -1.28 -82.97
CA GLU A 161 -0.60 -0.69 -83.91
C GLU A 161 -0.10 0.61 -84.56
N ARG A 162 1.06 1.16 -84.18
CA ARG A 162 1.60 2.38 -84.82
C ARG A 162 2.50 2.16 -86.04
N ASN A 163 2.97 0.95 -86.30
CA ASN A 163 3.88 0.67 -87.42
C ASN A 163 3.19 0.09 -88.68
N ASN A 164 1.89 -0.24 -88.59
CA ASN A 164 1.18 -0.86 -89.73
C ASN A 164 0.34 0.13 -90.54
N GLU A 165 -0.02 1.29 -89.99
CA GLU A 165 -0.70 2.35 -90.75
C GLU A 165 0.27 3.16 -91.64
N GLU A 166 1.53 3.33 -91.22
CA GLU A 166 2.53 4.05 -92.02
C GLU A 166 2.99 3.24 -93.27
N ASN A 167 3.02 1.91 -93.18
CA ASN A 167 3.39 1.04 -94.31
C ASN A 167 2.26 0.84 -95.32
N VAL A 168 0.99 0.94 -94.89
CA VAL A 168 -0.17 0.89 -95.79
C VAL A 168 -0.41 2.22 -96.51
N ALA A 169 -0.03 3.35 -95.91
CA ALA A 169 -0.10 4.67 -96.55
C ALA A 169 1.01 4.87 -97.61
N LYS A 170 2.22 4.34 -97.39
CA LYS A 170 3.33 4.44 -98.37
C LYS A 170 3.16 3.53 -99.60
N SER A 171 2.42 2.43 -99.49
CA SER A 171 2.22 1.48 -100.61
C SER A 171 1.16 1.91 -101.63
N ARG A 172 0.32 2.91 -101.31
CA ARG A 172 -0.72 3.43 -102.22
C ARG A 172 -0.27 4.61 -103.09
N PHE A 173 0.93 5.15 -102.89
CA PHE A 173 1.43 6.32 -103.62
C PHE A 173 2.37 5.99 -104.79
N THR A 174 2.66 4.72 -105.06
CA THR A 174 3.60 4.27 -106.13
C THR A 174 2.93 3.57 -107.32
N ARG A 175 1.64 3.82 -107.57
CA ARG A 175 0.95 3.38 -108.80
C ARG A 175 0.23 4.53 -109.50
N TYR A 176 1.00 5.47 -110.03
CA TYR A 176 0.70 6.22 -111.25
C TYR A 176 1.99 6.44 -112.02
#